data_AF-A0A151S6V5-F1
#
_entry.id   AF-A0A151S6V5-F1
#
_cell.length_a   1.000
_cell.length_b   1.000
_cell.length_c   1.000
_cell.angle_alpha   90.00
_cell.angle_beta   90.00
_cell.angle_gamma   90.00
#
_symmetry.space_group_name_H-M   'P 1'
#
loop_
_entity.id
_entity.type
_entity.pdbx_description
1 polymer ?
#
loop_
_entity_poly.entity_id
_entity_poly.type
_entity_poly.pdbx_seq_one_letter_code
_entity_poly.pdbx_strand_id
1 'polypeptide(L)'
;MISCSFVFHHLFVLNSHQSCILCAGNVISFGLFFSPAPTFYTIIKKKSVEEFKPDPYIATVLNCAFWVFYGMPFVHPHSLLVVTINSIGLVFEFVYLAIFLTYATTKGRKKVLLYLIIEVIFFAAIVLVTMLALHGTTRRSLIVGVVCDVFNVMMYISPLTIMAKVIKTKSVKYMPFWLSLTNFLNGLCWTSYALIYPFDLYVLISNSIGAVSGLAQLILYVCYCHRGESNVDNDDVKKSNELHLTAVEKCTIEYLNQVTPYVHISDSVRLPC
;
A
#
# COMPACT_ATOMS: atom_id res chain seq x y z
N MET A 1 -3.68 16.82 29.60
CA MET A 1 -2.79 15.65 29.77
C MET A 1 -3.67 14.47 30.16
N ILE A 2 -3.87 13.51 29.25
CA ILE A 2 -4.48 12.22 29.58
C ILE A 2 -3.39 11.42 30.31
N SER A 3 -3.57 11.12 31.58
CA SER A 3 -2.59 10.36 32.35
C SER A 3 -2.55 8.89 31.88
N CYS A 4 -1.38 8.25 31.89
CA CYS A 4 -1.27 6.81 31.61
C CYS A 4 -2.26 5.99 32.44
N SER A 5 -2.53 6.40 33.68
CA SER A 5 -3.49 5.77 34.58
C SER A 5 -4.92 5.73 34.03
N PHE A 6 -5.35 6.73 33.24
CA PHE A 6 -6.68 6.75 32.62
C PHE A 6 -6.82 5.73 31.49
N VAL A 7 -5.74 5.53 30.72
CA VAL A 7 -5.67 4.51 29.67
C VAL A 7 -5.71 3.11 30.31
N PHE A 8 -4.92 2.88 31.36
CA PHE A 8 -4.87 1.59 32.06
C PHE A 8 -6.20 1.22 32.73
N HIS A 9 -6.92 2.18 33.32
CA HIS A 9 -8.21 1.90 33.98
C HIS A 9 -9.32 1.54 32.97
N HIS A 10 -9.30 2.12 31.76
CA HIS A 10 -10.25 1.75 30.71
C HIS A 10 -9.93 0.40 30.03
N LEU A 11 -8.65 0.01 29.99
CA LEU A 11 -8.21 -1.31 29.53
C LEU A 11 -8.69 -2.46 30.45
N PHE A 12 -8.93 -2.19 31.73
CA PHE A 12 -9.31 -3.21 32.72
C PHE A 12 -10.80 -3.59 32.72
N VAL A 13 -11.64 -2.88 31.96
CA VAL A 13 -13.09 -3.14 31.86
C VAL A 13 -13.45 -4.00 30.63
N LEU A 14 -12.45 -4.33 29.81
CA LEU A 14 -12.63 -5.12 28.58
C LEU A 14 -12.46 -6.62 28.87
N ASN A 15 -13.34 -7.45 28.33
CA ASN A 15 -13.24 -8.91 28.44
C ASN A 15 -11.93 -9.40 27.81
N SER A 16 -11.38 -10.53 28.28
CA SER A 16 -10.09 -11.09 27.81
C SER A 16 -9.95 -11.20 26.29
N HIS A 17 -11.05 -11.51 25.58
CA HIS A 17 -11.08 -11.59 24.12
C HIS A 17 -10.91 -10.24 23.42
N GLN A 18 -11.49 -9.18 23.99
CA GLN A 18 -11.38 -7.83 23.45
C GLN A 18 -9.91 -7.39 23.57
N SER A 19 -9.31 -7.51 24.75
CA SER A 19 -7.91 -7.16 25.00
C SER A 19 -6.91 -7.83 24.05
N CYS A 20 -7.12 -9.11 23.67
CA CYS A 20 -6.27 -9.81 22.71
C CYS A 20 -6.36 -9.25 21.28
N ILE A 21 -7.58 -9.04 20.76
CA ILE A 21 -7.81 -8.45 19.43
C ILE A 21 -7.22 -7.03 19.38
N LEU A 22 -7.34 -6.30 20.49
CA LEU A 22 -6.86 -4.93 20.65
C LEU A 22 -5.34 -4.81 20.64
N CYS A 23 -4.63 -5.71 21.34
CA CYS A 23 -3.18 -5.80 21.29
C CYS A 23 -2.71 -6.19 19.89
N ALA A 24 -3.37 -7.16 19.25
CA ALA A 24 -3.02 -7.60 17.91
C ALA A 24 -3.16 -6.46 16.88
N GLY A 25 -4.27 -5.72 16.89
CA GLY A 25 -4.49 -4.59 15.97
C GLY A 25 -3.42 -3.51 16.07
N ASN A 26 -3.05 -3.10 17.30
CA ASN A 26 -1.99 -2.10 17.51
C ASN A 26 -0.61 -2.61 17.06
N VAL A 27 -0.26 -3.86 17.36
CA VAL A 27 1.02 -4.45 16.96
C VAL A 27 1.13 -4.56 15.44
N ILE A 28 0.05 -5.01 14.78
CA ILE A 28 -0.01 -5.12 13.32
C ILE A 28 0.11 -3.73 12.69
N SER A 29 -0.68 -2.75 13.16
CA SER A 29 -0.60 -1.36 12.70
C SER A 29 0.78 -0.74 12.90
N PHE A 30 1.45 -1.02 14.02
CA PHE A 30 2.83 -0.59 14.25
C PHE A 30 3.76 -1.15 13.17
N GLY A 31 3.65 -2.44 12.85
CA GLY A 31 4.40 -3.06 11.77
C GLY A 31 4.15 -2.41 10.41
N LEU A 32 2.90 -2.02 10.13
CA LEU A 32 2.54 -1.30 8.91
C LEU A 32 3.18 0.10 8.85
N PHE A 33 3.15 0.87 9.93
CA PHE A 33 3.85 2.17 10.00
C PHE A 33 5.37 2.02 9.92
N PHE A 34 5.92 0.91 10.40
CA PHE A 34 7.35 0.62 10.27
C PHE A 34 7.75 0.14 8.86
N SER A 35 6.80 -0.33 8.05
CA SER A 35 7.08 -0.94 6.73
C SER A 35 7.89 -0.06 5.75
N PRO A 36 7.81 1.29 5.77
CA PRO A 36 8.65 2.15 4.91
C PRO A 36 10.10 2.30 5.39
N ALA A 37 10.48 1.80 6.57
CA ALA A 37 11.81 1.98 7.14
C ALA A 37 12.96 1.54 6.19
N PRO A 38 12.89 0.41 5.46
CA PRO A 38 13.93 0.03 4.49
C PRO A 38 14.09 1.05 3.34
N THR A 39 12.98 1.66 2.90
CA THR A 39 12.98 2.72 1.89
C THR A 39 13.71 3.95 2.41
N PHE A 40 13.40 4.41 3.63
CA PHE A 40 14.07 5.57 4.21
C PHE A 40 15.53 5.31 4.59
N TYR A 41 15.87 4.09 4.99
CA TYR A 41 17.26 3.67 5.15
C TYR A 41 18.04 3.82 3.84
N THR A 42 17.44 3.45 2.71
CA THR A 42 18.04 3.64 1.37
C THR A 42 18.26 5.10 1.05
N ILE A 43 17.28 5.98 1.36
CA ILE A 43 17.40 7.43 1.19
C ILE A 43 18.58 7.99 2.00
N ILE A 44 18.73 7.57 3.26
CA ILE A 44 19.83 7.99 4.14
C ILE A 44 21.18 7.53 3.57
N LYS A 45 21.27 6.27 3.14
CA LYS A 45 22.50 5.69 2.60
C LYS A 45 22.94 6.37 1.30
N LYS A 46 21.99 6.65 0.41
CA LYS A 46 22.24 7.30 -0.88
C LYS A 46 22.31 8.83 -0.80
N LYS A 47 21.93 9.41 0.35
CA LYS A 47 21.85 10.86 0.56
C LYS A 47 20.97 11.58 -0.48
N SER A 48 19.98 10.88 -1.02
CA SER A 48 19.08 11.36 -2.07
C SER A 48 17.74 10.64 -1.97
N VAL A 49 16.66 11.37 -2.22
CA VAL A 49 15.30 10.80 -2.30
C VAL A 49 15.02 10.11 -3.65
N GLU A 50 15.94 10.17 -4.61
CA GLU A 50 15.79 9.58 -5.95
C GLU A 50 14.40 9.87 -6.56
N GLU A 51 13.65 8.82 -6.94
CA GLU A 51 12.29 8.91 -7.46
C GLU A 51 11.21 8.69 -6.39
N PHE A 52 11.60 8.55 -5.11
CA PHE A 52 10.65 8.36 -4.02
C PHE A 52 9.78 9.61 -3.85
N LYS A 53 8.48 9.39 -3.71
CA LYS A 53 7.49 10.45 -3.57
C LYS A 53 7.08 10.61 -2.10
N PRO A 54 6.91 11.85 -1.61
CA PRO A 54 6.48 12.10 -0.24
C PRO A 54 4.96 11.97 -0.07
N ASP A 55 4.21 11.88 -1.18
CA ASP A 55 2.75 11.97 -1.21
C ASP A 55 2.03 10.99 -0.25
N PRO A 56 2.44 9.71 -0.13
CA PRO A 56 1.79 8.79 0.80
C PRO A 56 1.94 9.22 2.26
N TYR A 57 3.13 9.70 2.65
CA TYR A 57 3.42 10.09 4.03
C TYR A 57 2.69 11.37 4.43
N ILE A 58 2.60 12.34 3.51
CA ILE A 58 1.78 13.56 3.67
C ILE A 58 0.31 13.16 3.92
N ALA A 59 -0.27 12.35 3.03
CA ALA A 59 -1.66 11.90 3.17
C ALA A 59 -1.91 11.14 4.48
N THR A 60 -0.96 10.30 4.91
CA THR A 60 -1.06 9.56 6.18
C THR A 60 -0.99 10.48 7.40
N VAL A 61 -0.20 11.57 7.37
CA VAL A 61 -0.20 12.57 8.46
C VAL A 61 -1.61 13.12 8.68
N LEU A 62 -2.26 13.60 7.63
CA LEU A 62 -3.61 14.16 7.75
C LEU A 62 -4.63 13.10 8.20
N ASN A 63 -4.56 11.89 7.66
CA ASN A 63 -5.42 10.77 8.05
C ASN A 63 -5.26 10.44 9.54
N CYS A 64 -4.03 10.25 10.02
CA CYS A 64 -3.77 9.96 11.43
C CYS A 64 -4.17 11.13 12.34
N ALA A 65 -3.98 12.38 11.92
CA ALA A 65 -4.42 13.55 12.68
C ALA A 65 -5.95 13.57 12.87
N PHE A 66 -6.72 13.26 11.82
CA PHE A 66 -8.17 13.15 11.92
C PHE A 66 -8.61 11.99 12.80
N TRP A 67 -7.99 10.82 12.71
CA TRP A 67 -8.31 9.69 13.58
C TRP A 67 -7.95 9.94 15.05
N VAL A 68 -6.85 10.65 15.31
CA VAL A 68 -6.51 11.12 16.66
C VAL A 68 -7.60 12.05 17.17
N PHE A 69 -8.01 13.04 16.38
CA PHE A 69 -9.06 13.98 16.79
C PHE A 69 -10.42 13.29 17.00
N TYR A 70 -10.79 12.37 16.10
CA TYR A 70 -11.97 11.54 16.21
C TYR A 70 -12.02 10.80 17.54
N GLY A 71 -10.98 10.03 17.87
CA GLY A 71 -10.95 9.20 19.08
C GLY A 71 -10.81 9.96 20.40
N MET A 72 -10.69 11.30 20.38
CA MET A 72 -10.65 12.09 21.60
C MET A 72 -11.98 11.98 22.36
N PRO A 73 -11.98 11.85 23.71
CA PRO A 73 -13.21 11.62 24.48
C PRO A 73 -14.30 12.70 24.32
N PHE A 74 -13.92 13.93 23.95
CA PHE A 74 -14.85 15.04 23.72
C PHE A 74 -15.40 15.11 22.29
N VAL A 75 -14.92 14.25 21.39
CA VAL A 75 -15.40 14.06 20.00
C VAL A 75 -16.12 12.73 19.88
N HIS A 76 -15.44 11.62 20.17
CA HIS A 76 -15.97 10.26 20.14
C HIS A 76 -15.49 9.47 21.38
N PRO A 77 -16.34 9.34 22.42
CA PRO A 77 -16.02 8.60 23.64
C PRO A 77 -15.68 7.13 23.35
N HIS A 78 -14.84 6.53 24.21
CA HIS A 78 -14.48 5.11 24.19
C HIS A 78 -13.63 4.61 23.00
N SER A 79 -13.07 5.52 22.17
CA SER A 79 -12.15 5.16 21.07
C SER A 79 -10.68 5.54 21.29
N LEU A 80 -10.21 5.45 22.55
CA LEU A 80 -8.83 5.80 22.91
C LEU A 80 -7.76 4.96 22.19
N LEU A 81 -8.08 3.75 21.76
CA LEU A 81 -7.11 2.90 21.05
C LEU A 81 -6.86 3.36 19.62
N VAL A 82 -7.86 3.97 18.99
CA VAL A 82 -7.69 4.67 17.71
C VAL A 82 -6.72 5.83 17.90
N VAL A 83 -6.81 6.56 19.02
CA VAL A 83 -5.89 7.65 19.36
C VAL A 83 -4.45 7.15 19.52
N THR A 84 -4.22 6.06 20.27
CA THR A 84 -2.87 5.58 20.55
C THR A 84 -2.13 5.20 19.27
N ILE A 85 -2.75 4.39 18.41
CA ILE A 85 -2.07 3.88 17.23
C ILE A 85 -1.81 4.98 16.19
N ASN A 86 -2.76 5.89 16.01
CA ASN A 86 -2.61 6.99 15.06
C ASN A 86 -1.63 8.05 15.58
N SER A 87 -1.51 8.22 16.91
CA SER A 87 -0.45 9.06 17.50
C SER A 87 0.94 8.47 17.24
N ILE A 88 1.09 7.14 17.36
CA ILE A 88 2.33 6.45 16.98
C ILE A 88 2.59 6.61 15.48
N GLY A 89 1.56 6.45 14.65
CA GLY A 89 1.62 6.69 13.21
C GLY A 89 2.15 8.09 12.89
N LEU A 90 1.59 9.14 13.49
CA LEU A 90 2.08 10.51 13.33
C LEU A 90 3.57 10.65 13.63
N VAL A 91 4.07 10.00 14.68
CA VAL A 91 5.51 10.03 15.00
C VAL A 91 6.33 9.40 13.87
N PHE A 92 5.93 8.23 13.34
CA PHE A 92 6.60 7.62 12.19
C PHE A 92 6.57 8.52 10.97
N GLU A 93 5.40 9.04 10.62
CA GLU A 93 5.23 9.88 9.43
C GLU A 93 6.05 11.18 9.52
N PHE A 94 6.12 11.82 10.70
CA PHE A 94 6.98 12.98 10.88
C PHE A 94 8.47 12.64 10.78
N VAL A 95 8.90 11.49 11.31
CA VAL A 95 10.30 11.02 11.15
C VAL A 95 10.62 10.81 9.67
N TYR A 96 9.73 10.13 8.93
CA TYR A 96 9.88 9.90 7.50
C TYR A 96 9.93 11.20 6.70
N LEU A 97 9.02 12.14 6.96
CA LEU A 97 9.02 13.44 6.31
C LEU A 97 10.25 14.28 6.68
N ALA A 98 10.75 14.21 7.90
CA ALA A 98 11.99 14.89 8.29
C ALA A 98 13.22 14.34 7.53
N ILE A 99 13.32 13.01 7.38
CA ILE A 99 14.36 12.37 6.57
C ILE A 99 14.20 12.79 5.10
N PHE A 100 12.97 12.76 4.56
CA PHE A 100 12.69 13.19 3.20
C PHE A 100 13.13 14.65 2.98
N LEU A 101 12.74 15.56 3.87
CA LEU A 101 13.10 16.98 3.80
C LEU A 101 14.62 17.18 3.82
N THR A 102 15.35 16.37 4.59
CA THR A 102 16.81 16.44 4.67
C THR A 102 17.47 16.15 3.33
N TYR A 103 17.03 15.12 2.61
CA TYR A 103 17.68 14.65 1.38
C TYR A 103 16.97 15.04 0.07
N ALA A 104 15.80 15.68 0.15
CA ALA A 104 15.06 16.10 -1.03
C ALA A 104 15.68 17.33 -1.71
N THR A 105 15.40 17.47 -3.00
CA THR A 105 15.67 18.70 -3.76
C THR A 105 14.83 19.86 -3.23
N THR A 106 15.22 21.10 -3.56
CA THR A 106 14.45 22.29 -3.19
C THR A 106 12.99 22.23 -3.63
N LYS A 107 12.69 21.64 -4.80
CA LYS A 107 11.32 21.42 -5.28
C LYS A 107 10.56 20.45 -4.38
N GLY A 108 11.17 19.31 -4.04
CA GLY A 108 10.59 18.32 -3.13
C GLY A 108 10.32 18.89 -1.74
N ARG A 109 11.27 19.65 -1.18
CA ARG A 109 11.12 20.32 0.13
C ARG A 109 9.96 21.32 0.13
N LYS A 110 9.90 22.21 -0.87
CA LYS A 110 8.81 23.17 -1.02
C LYS A 110 7.46 22.48 -1.13
N LYS A 111 7.38 21.39 -1.90
CA LYS A 111 6.17 20.57 -2.03
C LYS A 111 5.69 20.08 -0.66
N VAL A 112 6.55 19.39 0.09
CA VAL A 112 6.20 18.84 1.42
C VAL A 112 5.75 19.95 2.37
N LEU A 113 6.52 21.04 2.49
CA LEU A 113 6.18 22.14 3.40
C LEU A 113 4.85 22.81 3.03
N LEU A 114 4.61 23.04 1.74
CA LEU A 114 3.35 23.63 1.26
C LEU A 114 2.16 22.75 1.62
N TYR A 115 2.22 21.45 1.34
CA TYR A 115 1.10 20.55 1.65
C TYR A 115 0.89 20.41 3.17
N LEU A 116 1.96 20.33 3.98
CA LEU A 116 1.82 20.29 5.44
C LEU A 116 1.16 21.57 5.99
N ILE A 117 1.47 22.74 5.43
CA ILE A 117 0.79 23.99 5.81
C ILE A 117 -0.70 23.94 5.45
N ILE A 118 -1.03 23.47 4.24
CA ILE A 118 -2.42 23.30 3.79
C ILE A 118 -3.15 22.34 4.73
N GLU A 119 -2.53 21.22 5.08
CA GLU A 119 -3.09 20.22 6.00
C GLU A 119 -3.33 20.79 7.40
N VAL A 120 -2.38 21.55 7.96
CA VAL A 120 -2.55 22.19 9.26
C VAL A 120 -3.71 23.19 9.24
N ILE A 121 -3.79 24.04 8.22
CA ILE A 121 -4.89 25.01 8.06
C ILE A 121 -6.23 24.28 7.95
N PHE A 122 -6.29 23.25 7.10
CA PHE A 122 -7.51 22.49 6.87
C PHE A 122 -7.95 21.72 8.13
N PHE A 123 -7.03 21.02 8.78
CA PHE A 123 -7.28 20.32 10.03
C PHE A 123 -7.75 21.28 11.13
N ALA A 124 -7.07 22.42 11.31
CA ALA A 124 -7.46 23.44 12.27
C ALA A 124 -8.87 23.98 11.99
N ALA A 125 -9.22 24.22 10.72
CA ALA A 125 -10.57 24.66 10.35
C ALA A 125 -11.63 23.63 10.75
N ILE A 126 -11.43 22.34 10.46
CA ILE A 126 -12.36 21.26 10.87
C ILE A 126 -12.46 21.16 12.39
N VAL A 127 -11.35 21.24 13.11
CA VAL A 127 -11.34 21.23 14.58
C VAL A 127 -12.12 22.40 15.15
N LEU A 128 -11.88 23.62 14.66
CA LEU A 128 -12.56 24.83 15.12
C LEU A 128 -14.06 24.76 14.85
N VAL A 129 -14.48 24.39 13.63
CA VAL A 129 -15.91 24.23 13.31
C VAL A 129 -16.55 23.16 14.19
N THR A 130 -15.89 22.02 14.37
CA THR A 130 -16.40 20.92 15.21
C THR A 130 -16.56 21.35 16.67
N MET A 131 -15.58 22.07 17.21
CA MET A 131 -15.58 22.42 18.63
C MET A 131 -16.47 23.63 18.94
N LEU A 132 -16.56 24.60 18.04
CA LEU A 132 -17.30 25.84 18.25
C LEU A 132 -18.75 25.77 17.77
N ALA A 133 -19.03 25.07 16.67
CA ALA A 133 -20.37 25.02 16.08
C ALA A 133 -21.16 23.76 16.42
N LEU A 134 -20.50 22.65 16.77
CA LEU A 134 -21.18 21.39 17.09
C LEU A 134 -21.18 21.11 18.59
N HIS A 135 -22.38 20.96 19.15
CA HIS A 135 -22.58 20.62 20.55
C HIS A 135 -22.98 19.14 20.72
N GLY A 136 -22.34 18.48 21.69
CA GLY A 136 -22.53 17.07 22.00
C GLY A 136 -21.66 16.15 21.15
N THR A 137 -21.27 15.02 21.73
CA THR A 137 -20.37 14.04 21.10
C THR A 137 -21.01 13.38 19.88
N THR A 138 -22.32 13.14 19.87
CA THR A 138 -23.02 12.51 18.72
C THR A 138 -22.80 13.26 17.40
N ARG A 139 -22.98 14.59 17.39
CA ARG A 139 -22.79 15.41 16.18
C ARG A 139 -21.32 15.53 15.78
N ARG A 140 -20.43 15.66 16.77
CA ARG A 140 -18.98 15.73 16.54
C ARG A 140 -18.44 14.43 15.96
N SER A 141 -18.82 13.30 16.55
CA SER A 141 -18.52 11.96 16.06
C SER A 141 -18.98 11.78 14.61
N LEU A 142 -20.19 12.23 14.27
CA LEU A 142 -20.71 12.11 12.92
C LEU A 142 -19.90 12.89 11.89
N ILE A 143 -19.69 14.19 12.12
CA ILE A 143 -18.98 15.03 11.14
C ILE A 143 -17.52 14.60 11.02
N VAL A 144 -16.83 14.39 12.15
CA VAL A 144 -15.41 14.00 12.14
C VAL A 144 -15.24 12.58 11.61
N GLY A 145 -16.13 11.64 11.97
CA GLY A 145 -16.10 10.26 11.49
C GLY A 145 -16.28 10.16 9.98
N VAL A 146 -17.25 10.89 9.40
CA VAL A 146 -17.42 10.97 7.94
C VAL A 146 -16.17 11.53 7.25
N VAL A 147 -15.57 12.57 7.83
CA VAL A 147 -14.30 13.12 7.31
C VAL A 147 -13.20 12.06 7.33
N CYS A 148 -13.03 11.33 8.45
CA CYS A 148 -12.06 10.25 8.57
C CYS A 148 -12.28 9.18 7.49
N ASP A 149 -13.52 8.73 7.30
CA ASP A 149 -13.87 7.72 6.31
C ASP A 149 -13.57 8.15 4.89
N VAL A 150 -13.92 9.38 4.51
CA VAL A 150 -13.62 9.92 3.18
C VAL A 150 -12.11 9.91 2.91
N PHE A 151 -11.29 10.40 3.84
CA PHE A 151 -9.84 10.39 3.68
C PHE A 151 -9.27 8.98 3.63
N ASN A 152 -9.75 8.10 4.49
CA ASN A 152 -9.28 6.73 4.53
C ASN A 152 -9.64 5.96 3.26
N VAL A 153 -10.85 6.14 2.73
CA VAL A 153 -11.27 5.55 1.46
C VAL A 153 -10.43 6.06 0.29
N MET A 154 -10.12 7.36 0.24
CA MET A 154 -9.22 7.92 -0.78
C MET A 154 -7.82 7.28 -0.74
N MET A 155 -7.31 6.91 0.44
CA MET A 155 -6.00 6.25 0.55
C MET A 155 -6.00 4.86 -0.13
N TYR A 156 -7.15 4.18 -0.25
CA TYR A 156 -7.24 2.91 -0.97
C TYR A 156 -7.10 3.03 -2.51
N ILE A 157 -7.05 4.25 -3.06
CA ILE A 157 -6.71 4.46 -4.49
C ILE A 157 -5.30 3.92 -4.80
N SER A 158 -4.36 4.03 -3.87
CA SER A 158 -2.99 3.52 -4.04
C SER A 158 -2.96 1.99 -4.25
N PRO A 159 -3.48 1.15 -3.32
CA PRO A 159 -3.53 -0.29 -3.54
C PRO A 159 -4.37 -0.70 -4.76
N LEU A 160 -5.44 0.03 -5.10
CA LEU A 160 -6.19 -0.19 -6.34
C LEU A 160 -5.32 -0.01 -7.59
N THR A 161 -4.49 1.03 -7.61
CA THR A 161 -3.55 1.30 -8.71
C THR A 161 -2.50 0.19 -8.83
N ILE A 162 -2.02 -0.33 -7.69
CA ILE A 162 -1.08 -1.46 -7.67
C ILE A 162 -1.76 -2.74 -8.15
N MET A 163 -3.00 -3.03 -7.72
CA MET A 163 -3.80 -4.15 -8.24
C MET A 163 -3.98 -4.07 -9.75
N ALA A 164 -4.34 -2.91 -10.29
CA ALA A 164 -4.44 -2.68 -11.73
C ALA A 164 -3.11 -2.92 -12.44
N LYS A 165 -1.98 -2.50 -11.83
CA LYS A 165 -0.63 -2.77 -12.35
C LYS A 165 -0.35 -4.26 -12.40
N VAL A 166 -0.64 -5.02 -11.34
CA VAL A 166 -0.46 -6.49 -11.30
C VAL A 166 -1.26 -7.16 -12.42
N ILE A 167 -2.52 -6.76 -12.62
CA ILE A 167 -3.38 -7.32 -13.68
C ILE A 167 -2.82 -7.03 -15.07
N LYS A 168 -2.31 -5.81 -15.30
CA LYS A 168 -1.73 -5.38 -16.58
C LYS A 168 -0.38 -6.03 -16.87
N THR A 169 0.51 -6.07 -15.87
CA THR A 169 1.88 -6.60 -16.04
C THR A 169 1.99 -8.08 -15.78
N LYS A 170 0.90 -8.74 -15.33
CA LYS A 170 0.86 -10.16 -14.99
C LYS A 170 1.94 -10.56 -13.97
N SER A 171 2.34 -9.63 -13.09
CA SER A 171 3.47 -9.78 -12.18
C SER A 171 3.19 -9.11 -10.84
N VAL A 172 3.54 -9.79 -9.75
CA VAL A 172 3.34 -9.34 -8.36
C VAL A 172 4.53 -8.56 -7.79
N LYS A 173 5.51 -8.18 -8.62
CA LYS A 173 6.75 -7.49 -8.19
C LYS A 173 6.53 -6.26 -7.31
N TYR A 174 5.44 -5.52 -7.52
CA TYR A 174 5.10 -4.29 -6.79
C TYR A 174 4.08 -4.50 -5.67
N MET A 175 3.67 -5.75 -5.42
CA MET A 175 2.68 -6.12 -4.40
C MET A 175 3.25 -7.24 -3.53
N PRO A 176 4.07 -6.91 -2.51
CA PRO A 176 4.67 -7.92 -1.66
C PRO A 176 3.61 -8.62 -0.79
N PHE A 177 3.63 -9.95 -0.78
CA PHE A 177 2.65 -10.80 -0.07
C PHE A 177 2.46 -10.40 1.40
N TRP A 178 3.57 -10.28 2.15
CA TRP A 178 3.51 -10.00 3.58
C TRP A 178 2.84 -8.67 3.88
N LEU A 179 3.08 -7.63 3.08
CA LEU A 179 2.42 -6.33 3.26
C LEU A 179 0.92 -6.43 3.01
N SER A 180 0.51 -7.14 1.95
CA SER A 180 -0.92 -7.39 1.66
C SER A 180 -1.59 -8.18 2.78
N LEU A 181 -0.92 -9.22 3.31
CA LEU A 181 -1.43 -10.04 4.41
C LEU A 181 -1.56 -9.23 5.69
N THR A 182 -0.53 -8.46 6.06
CA THR A 182 -0.56 -7.59 7.24
C THR A 182 -1.66 -6.54 7.12
N ASN A 183 -1.85 -5.93 5.95
CA ASN A 183 -2.97 -5.00 5.70
C ASN A 183 -4.35 -5.67 5.86
N PHE A 184 -4.52 -6.87 5.31
CA PHE A 184 -5.76 -7.64 5.45
C PHE A 184 -6.06 -7.95 6.92
N LEU A 185 -5.09 -8.49 7.65
CA LEU A 185 -5.23 -8.81 9.07
C LEU A 185 -5.48 -7.55 9.91
N ASN A 186 -4.82 -6.43 9.57
CA ASN A 186 -5.07 -5.14 10.19
C ASN A 186 -6.53 -4.71 10.03
N GLY A 187 -7.04 -4.77 8.79
CA GLY A 187 -8.44 -4.47 8.48
C GLY A 187 -9.40 -5.35 9.27
N LEU A 188 -9.13 -6.66 9.38
CA LEU A 188 -9.95 -7.59 10.18
C LEU A 188 -9.93 -7.25 11.67
N CYS A 189 -8.77 -6.94 12.25
CA CYS A 189 -8.64 -6.57 13.65
C CYS A 189 -9.44 -5.30 13.96
N TRP A 190 -9.31 -4.25 13.15
CA TRP A 190 -10.03 -2.99 13.37
C TRP A 190 -11.52 -3.08 13.05
N THR A 191 -11.91 -3.89 12.06
CA THR A 191 -13.31 -4.24 11.79
C THR A 191 -13.92 -4.95 12.99
N SER A 192 -13.19 -5.92 13.57
CA SER A 192 -13.63 -6.64 14.76
C SER A 192 -13.71 -5.73 15.98
N TYR A 193 -12.74 -4.84 16.17
CA TYR A 193 -12.79 -3.79 17.20
C TYR A 193 -14.05 -2.93 17.08
N ALA A 194 -14.40 -2.50 15.87
CA ALA A 194 -15.55 -1.65 15.63
C ALA A 194 -16.91 -2.34 15.88
N LEU A 195 -16.96 -3.68 15.78
CA LEU A 195 -18.14 -4.48 16.11
C LEU A 195 -18.27 -4.78 17.60
N ILE A 196 -17.16 -4.70 18.34
CA ILE A 196 -17.12 -4.96 19.77
C ILE A 196 -17.67 -3.73 20.51
N TYR A 197 -18.52 -3.96 21.52
CA TYR A 197 -19.16 -2.88 22.29
C TYR A 197 -18.14 -1.85 22.85
N PRO A 198 -18.37 -0.54 22.63
CA PRO A 198 -19.46 0.07 21.86
C PRO A 198 -19.23 -0.01 20.34
N PHE A 199 -20.31 -0.23 19.59
CA PHE A 199 -20.28 -0.26 18.13
C PHE A 199 -19.81 1.09 17.55
N ASP A 200 -18.76 1.07 16.73
CA ASP A 200 -18.19 2.24 16.06
C ASP A 200 -18.38 2.11 14.54
N LEU A 201 -19.42 2.76 14.01
CA LEU A 201 -19.76 2.68 12.58
C LEU A 201 -18.64 3.19 11.66
N TYR A 202 -17.94 4.24 12.05
CA TYR A 202 -16.97 4.90 11.19
C TYR A 202 -15.70 4.05 11.08
N VAL A 203 -15.19 3.58 12.22
CA VAL A 203 -14.06 2.63 12.22
C VAL A 203 -14.43 1.36 11.45
N LEU A 204 -15.69 0.90 11.57
CA LEU A 204 -16.18 -0.27 10.83
C LEU A 204 -16.12 -0.06 9.31
N ILE A 205 -16.73 1.01 8.78
CA ILE A 205 -16.81 1.28 7.34
C ILE A 205 -15.40 1.34 6.74
N SER A 206 -14.56 2.19 7.32
CA SER A 206 -13.18 2.40 6.90
C SER A 206 -12.35 1.13 6.83
N ASN A 207 -12.40 0.31 7.89
CA ASN A 207 -11.56 -0.88 8.00
C ASN A 207 -12.15 -2.07 7.25
N SER A 208 -13.47 -2.15 7.07
CA SER A 208 -14.12 -3.18 6.25
C SER A 208 -13.73 -3.03 4.78
N ILE A 209 -13.72 -1.80 4.26
CA ILE A 209 -13.26 -1.53 2.88
C ILE A 209 -11.77 -1.91 2.75
N GLY A 210 -10.95 -1.59 3.76
CA GLY A 210 -9.56 -1.99 3.81
C GLY A 210 -9.36 -3.51 3.81
N ALA A 211 -10.14 -4.23 4.61
CA ALA A 211 -10.12 -5.69 4.66
C ALA A 211 -10.51 -6.31 3.31
N VAL A 212 -11.56 -5.81 2.66
CA VAL A 212 -11.96 -6.25 1.32
C VAL A 212 -10.86 -5.98 0.29
N SER A 213 -10.25 -4.78 0.32
CA SER A 213 -9.13 -4.41 -0.55
C SER A 213 -7.89 -5.29 -0.30
N GLY A 214 -7.58 -5.60 0.96
CA GLY A 214 -6.49 -6.50 1.34
C GLY A 214 -6.73 -7.94 0.88
N LEU A 215 -7.96 -8.43 1.03
CA LEU A 215 -8.36 -9.75 0.53
C LEU A 215 -8.23 -9.83 -0.99
N ALA A 216 -8.69 -8.78 -1.71
CA ALA A 216 -8.53 -8.70 -3.16
C ALA A 216 -7.05 -8.73 -3.59
N GLN A 217 -6.17 -8.03 -2.87
CA GLN A 217 -4.73 -8.08 -3.10
C GLN A 217 -4.15 -9.49 -2.89
N LEU A 218 -4.57 -10.22 -1.85
CA LEU A 218 -4.14 -11.59 -1.59
C LEU A 218 -4.59 -12.55 -2.69
N ILE A 219 -5.85 -12.45 -3.13
CA ILE A 219 -6.39 -13.25 -4.24
C ILE A 219 -5.58 -12.99 -5.51
N LEU A 220 -5.37 -11.72 -5.87
CA LEU A 220 -4.58 -11.35 -7.05
C LEU A 220 -3.14 -11.84 -6.95
N TYR A 221 -2.53 -11.76 -5.76
CA TYR A 221 -1.17 -12.27 -5.54
C TYR A 221 -1.11 -13.76 -5.87
N VAL A 222 -2.01 -14.56 -5.30
CA VAL A 222 -2.07 -16.02 -5.55
C VAL A 222 -2.31 -16.31 -7.04
N CYS A 223 -3.25 -15.64 -7.68
CA CYS A 223 -3.55 -15.88 -9.10
C CYS A 223 -2.39 -15.55 -10.05
N TYR A 224 -1.61 -14.50 -9.76
CA TYR A 224 -0.54 -14.04 -10.66
C TYR A 224 0.86 -14.54 -10.29
N CYS A 225 1.10 -14.96 -9.05
CA CYS A 225 2.37 -15.59 -8.66
C CYS A 225 2.52 -16.96 -9.35
N HIS A 226 1.49 -17.80 -9.26
CA HIS A 226 1.49 -19.13 -9.90
C HIS A 226 1.53 -19.04 -11.43
N ARG A 227 0.89 -18.02 -12.01
CA ARG A 227 0.87 -17.82 -13.46
C ARG A 227 2.21 -17.29 -14.00
N GLY A 228 2.96 -16.57 -13.18
CA GLY A 228 4.33 -16.13 -13.49
C GLY A 228 5.26 -17.33 -13.65
N GLU A 229 5.24 -18.27 -12.69
CA GLU A 229 6.02 -19.52 -12.76
C GLU A 229 5.64 -20.35 -13.99
N SER A 230 4.34 -20.55 -14.25
CA SER A 230 3.90 -21.34 -15.41
C SER A 230 4.26 -20.73 -16.77
N ASN A 231 4.37 -19.40 -16.87
CA ASN A 231 4.72 -18.75 -18.14
C ASN A 231 6.23 -18.78 -18.40
N VAL A 232 7.05 -18.65 -17.35
CA VAL A 232 8.52 -18.77 -17.46
C VAL A 232 8.90 -20.17 -17.95
N ASP A 233 8.31 -21.21 -17.36
CA ASP A 233 8.56 -22.59 -17.78
C ASP A 233 8.15 -22.83 -19.26
N ASN A 234 7.02 -22.26 -19.70
CA ASN A 234 6.57 -22.40 -21.09
C ASN A 234 7.44 -21.62 -22.09
N ASP A 235 7.89 -20.41 -21.73
CA ASP A 235 8.76 -19.61 -22.60
C ASP A 235 10.15 -20.24 -22.73
N ASP A 236 10.71 -20.81 -21.67
CA ASP A 236 11.98 -21.54 -21.70
C ASP A 236 11.88 -22.83 -22.53
N VAL A 237 10.79 -23.58 -22.40
CA VAL A 237 10.51 -24.76 -23.24
C VAL A 237 10.36 -24.37 -24.71
N LYS A 238 9.64 -23.28 -25.01
CA LYS A 238 9.46 -22.82 -26.40
C LYS A 238 10.79 -22.38 -27.01
N LYS A 239 11.61 -21.64 -26.27
CA LYS A 239 12.93 -21.18 -26.71
C LYS A 239 13.90 -22.34 -26.92
N SER A 240 13.86 -23.35 -26.06
CA SER A 240 14.61 -24.60 -26.23
C SER A 240 14.19 -25.32 -27.52
N ASN A 241 12.89 -25.44 -27.78
CA ASN A 241 12.35 -26.09 -28.98
C ASN A 241 12.73 -25.35 -30.27
N GLU A 242 12.68 -24.00 -30.29
CA GLU A 242 13.13 -23.20 -31.44
C GLU A 242 14.63 -23.36 -31.71
N LEU A 243 15.45 -23.42 -30.65
CA LEU A 243 16.89 -23.67 -30.78
C LEU A 243 17.17 -25.06 -31.37
N HIS A 244 16.45 -26.08 -30.90
CA HIS A 244 16.54 -27.45 -31.42
C HIS A 244 16.10 -27.54 -32.89
N LEU A 245 15.00 -26.90 -33.28
CA LEU A 245 14.53 -26.88 -34.67
C LEU A 245 15.57 -26.25 -35.59
N THR A 246 16.15 -25.12 -35.18
CA THR A 246 17.19 -24.41 -35.94
C THR A 246 18.45 -25.26 -36.10
N ALA A 247 18.82 -26.04 -35.08
CA ALA A 247 19.97 -26.95 -35.14
C ALA A 247 19.72 -28.13 -36.10
N VAL A 248 18.51 -28.70 -36.09
CA VAL A 248 18.11 -29.77 -37.02
C VAL A 248 18.09 -29.28 -38.47
N GLU A 249 17.60 -28.06 -38.71
CA GLU A 249 17.55 -27.46 -40.04
C GLU A 249 18.97 -27.22 -40.59
N LYS A 250 19.90 -26.71 -39.77
CA LYS A 250 21.32 -26.58 -40.14
C LYS A 250 21.97 -27.92 -40.47
N CYS A 251 21.75 -28.94 -39.64
CA CYS A 251 22.28 -30.29 -39.88
C CYS A 251 21.71 -30.89 -41.18
N THR A 252 20.43 -30.65 -41.46
CA THR A 252 19.77 -31.11 -42.68
C THR A 252 20.34 -30.42 -43.92
N ILE A 253 20.55 -29.10 -43.87
CA ILE A 253 21.18 -28.34 -44.97
C ILE A 253 22.62 -28.82 -45.21
N GLU A 254 23.38 -29.07 -44.14
CA GLU A 254 24.75 -29.56 -44.25
C GLU A 254 24.81 -30.97 -44.84
N TYR A 255 23.90 -31.86 -44.43
CA TYR A 255 23.74 -33.18 -45.03
C TYR A 255 23.31 -33.09 -46.50
N LEU A 256 22.32 -32.26 -46.85
CA LEU A 256 21.91 -32.06 -48.23
C LEU A 256 23.07 -31.54 -49.10
N ASN A 257 23.84 -30.56 -48.62
CA ASN A 257 25.02 -30.04 -49.32
C ASN A 257 26.12 -31.10 -49.53
N GLN A 258 26.23 -32.08 -48.63
CA GLN A 258 27.16 -33.21 -48.81
C GLN A 258 26.64 -34.25 -49.80
N VAL A 259 25.32 -34.39 -49.95
CA VAL A 259 24.68 -35.47 -50.73
C VAL A 259 24.20 -35.01 -52.12
N THR A 260 24.07 -33.70 -52.37
CA THR A 260 23.83 -33.14 -53.72
C THR A 260 25.09 -32.53 -54.33
N PRO A 261 25.91 -33.29 -55.07
CA PRO A 261 26.82 -32.72 -56.04
C PRO A 261 26.04 -32.50 -57.35
N TYR A 262 26.05 -31.26 -57.88
CA TYR A 262 25.54 -30.85 -59.20
C TYR A 262 24.03 -30.65 -59.39
N VAL A 263 23.56 -29.40 -59.23
CA VAL A 263 22.63 -28.77 -60.19
C VAL A 263 23.15 -27.37 -60.51
N HIS A 264 23.97 -27.26 -61.56
CA HIS A 264 24.27 -26.00 -62.22
C HIS A 264 23.02 -25.56 -63.00
N ILE A 265 22.39 -24.45 -62.61
CA ILE A 265 21.46 -23.75 -63.50
C ILE A 265 22.30 -22.75 -64.30
N SER A 266 22.43 -23.03 -65.60
CA SER A 266 23.17 -22.25 -66.58
C SER A 266 22.34 -21.08 -67.11
N ASP A 267 22.60 -19.87 -66.64
CA ASP A 267 22.08 -18.64 -67.28
C ASP A 267 23.00 -18.21 -68.42
N SER A 268 22.79 -18.77 -69.61
CA SER A 268 23.31 -18.18 -70.86
C SER A 268 22.48 -18.62 -72.07
N VAL A 269 21.39 -17.91 -72.36
CA VAL A 269 20.84 -17.83 -73.71
C VAL A 269 20.69 -16.36 -74.08
N ARG A 270 21.70 -15.87 -74.80
CA ARG A 270 21.68 -14.63 -75.57
C ARG A 270 21.24 -15.01 -76.99
N LEU A 271 20.16 -14.42 -77.50
CA LEU A 271 19.80 -14.47 -78.93
C LEU A 271 20.08 -13.08 -79.57
N PRO A 272 20.57 -13.02 -80.82
CA PRO A 272 20.97 -11.77 -81.47
C PRO A 272 19.86 -11.11 -82.34
N CYS A 273 20.10 -9.81 -82.59
CA CYS A 273 19.37 -8.81 -83.40
C CYS A 273 18.17 -8.12 -82.73
#